data_AF-A0A345U6L1-F1
#
_entry.id   AF-A0A345U6L1-F1
#
_cell.length_a   1.000
_cell.length_b   1.000
_cell.length_c   1.000
_cell.angle_alpha   90.00
_cell.angle_beta   90.00
_cell.angle_gamma   90.00
#
_symmetry.space_group_name_H-M   'P 1'
#
loop_
_entity.id
_entity.type
_entity.pdbx_description
1 polymer ?
#
loop_
_entity_poly.entity_id
_entity_poly.type
_entity_poly.pdbx_seq_one_letter_code
_entity_poly.pdbx_strand_id
1 'polypeptide(L)'
;MNIFVFTAYLLSQPKLIKIKHQNFCYMSVSLNNFLDNMANIKIKVFAKGKIARQVFDLYKEKNTVIIESSIYIKKTRFLNKNKKKRK
;
A
#
# COMPACT_ATOMS: atom_id res chain seq x y z
N MET A 1 -2.58 -20.70 -3.17
CA MET A 1 -3.36 -19.75 -2.35
C MET A 1 -2.47 -18.55 -2.04
N ASN A 2 -2.81 -17.33 -2.47
CA ASN A 2 -1.98 -16.12 -2.26
C ASN A 2 -2.62 -15.26 -1.15
N ILE A 3 -2.39 -15.67 0.10
CA ILE A 3 -2.89 -14.98 1.29
C ILE A 3 -1.68 -14.37 2.01
N PHE A 4 -1.83 -13.10 2.39
CA PHE A 4 -0.84 -12.30 3.08
C PHE A 4 -1.52 -11.57 4.24
N VAL A 5 -1.12 -11.90 5.46
CA VAL A 5 -1.64 -11.34 6.71
C VAL A 5 -0.52 -10.59 7.41
N PHE A 6 -0.77 -9.34 7.79
CA PHE A 6 0.22 -8.52 8.49
C PHE A 6 -0.42 -7.45 9.36
N THR A 7 0.29 -7.08 10.41
CA THR A 7 -0.01 -5.89 11.21
C THR A 7 0.67 -4.68 10.57
N ALA A 8 -0.07 -3.58 10.43
CA ALA A 8 0.38 -2.39 9.75
C ALA A 8 -0.03 -1.12 10.48
N TYR A 9 0.82 -0.10 10.40
CA TYR A 9 0.52 1.25 10.85
C TYR A 9 0.18 2.13 9.64
N LEU A 10 -0.99 2.80 9.66
CA LEU A 10 -1.40 3.68 8.55
C LEU A 10 -0.57 4.96 8.54
N LEU A 11 0.20 5.14 7.47
CA LEU A 11 1.06 6.33 7.25
C LEU A 11 0.33 7.49 6.57
N SER A 12 -0.85 7.25 6.00
CA SER A 12 -1.61 8.27 5.28
C SER A 12 -3.10 8.05 5.48
N GLN A 13 -3.86 9.14 5.53
CA GLN A 13 -5.32 9.06 5.48
C GLN A 13 -5.80 8.24 4.26
N PRO A 14 -6.70 7.27 4.45
CA PRO A 14 -7.34 6.55 3.34
C PRO A 14 -7.97 7.51 2.32
N LYS A 15 -7.74 7.25 1.03
CA LYS A 15 -8.28 8.06 -0.07
C LYS A 15 -9.24 7.24 -0.91
N LEU A 16 -10.50 7.66 -0.94
CA LEU A 16 -11.54 7.05 -1.77
C LEU A 16 -11.56 7.67 -3.17
N ILE A 17 -11.51 6.84 -4.21
CA ILE A 17 -11.53 7.23 -5.61
C ILE A 17 -12.53 6.33 -6.35
N LYS A 18 -13.28 6.90 -7.30
CA LYS A 18 -14.19 6.14 -8.15
C LYS A 18 -13.61 6.03 -9.57
N ILE A 19 -13.42 4.82 -10.07
CA ILE A 19 -12.90 4.53 -11.42
C ILE A 19 -13.84 3.53 -12.10
N LYS A 20 -14.33 3.85 -13.31
CA LYS A 20 -15.21 2.95 -14.10
C LYS A 20 -16.34 2.33 -13.27
N HIS A 21 -17.06 3.17 -12.52
CA HIS A 21 -18.17 2.78 -11.62
C HIS A 21 -17.79 1.93 -10.39
N GLN A 22 -16.51 1.65 -10.17
CA GLN A 22 -16.03 0.95 -8.97
C GLN A 22 -15.34 1.91 -8.01
N ASN A 23 -15.57 1.70 -6.71
CA ASN A 23 -14.87 2.43 -5.65
C ASN A 23 -13.55 1.74 -5.33
N PHE A 24 -12.52 2.55 -5.12
CA PHE A 24 -11.19 2.14 -4.72
C PHE A 24 -10.76 2.98 -3.53
N CYS A 25 -10.14 2.35 -2.53
CA CYS A 25 -9.57 3.06 -1.41
C CYS A 25 -8.08 2.77 -1.35
N TYR A 26 -7.25 3.81 -1.38
CA TYR A 26 -5.79 3.69 -1.35
C TYR A 26 -5.23 4.27 -0.05
N MET A 27 -4.21 3.62 0.49
CA MET A 27 -3.45 4.13 1.63
C MET A 27 -2.02 3.59 1.62
N SER A 28 -1.12 4.29 2.29
CA SER A 28 0.23 3.83 2.57
C SER A 28 0.30 3.29 3.99
N VAL A 29 0.92 2.14 4.16
CA VAL A 29 1.09 1.48 5.44
C VAL A 29 2.57 1.20 5.71
N SER A 30 2.94 1.19 6.98
CA SER A 30 4.24 0.77 7.48
C SER A 30 4.11 -0.59 8.12
N LEU A 31 4.92 -1.54 7.68
CA LEU A 31 5.08 -2.83 8.34
C LEU A 31 6.35 -2.77 9.17
N ASN A 32 6.25 -3.21 10.42
CA ASN A 32 7.41 -3.31 11.29
C ASN A 32 8.38 -4.36 10.73
N ASN A 33 9.65 -4.01 10.63
CA ASN A 33 10.69 -4.97 10.26
C ASN A 33 11.32 -5.53 11.55
N PHE A 34 11.12 -6.81 11.81
CA PHE A 34 11.63 -7.46 13.03
C PHE A 34 13.12 -7.81 12.96
N LEU A 35 13.77 -7.62 11.81
CA LEU A 35 15.21 -7.78 11.68
C LEU A 35 15.92 -6.51 12.19
N ASP A 36 16.75 -6.68 13.23
CA ASP A 36 17.47 -5.58 13.87
C ASP A 36 18.20 -4.68 12.86
N ASN A 37 18.09 -3.37 13.04
CA ASN A 37 18.65 -2.29 12.22
C ASN A 37 18.10 -2.11 10.80
N MET A 38 17.01 -2.78 10.41
CA MET A 38 16.37 -2.50 9.13
C MET A 38 15.21 -1.51 9.25
N ALA A 39 15.12 -0.59 8.28
CA ALA A 39 13.99 0.33 8.18
C ALA A 39 12.67 -0.42 7.94
N ASN A 40 11.58 0.15 8.46
CA ASN A 40 10.23 -0.35 8.23
C ASN A 40 9.87 -0.39 6.75
N ILE A 41 9.13 -1.43 6.36
CA ILE A 41 8.72 -1.62 4.97
C ILE A 41 7.49 -0.76 4.71
N LYS A 42 7.57 0.14 3.73
CA LYS A 42 6.44 0.97 3.30
C LYS A 42 5.75 0.31 2.11
N ILE A 43 4.45 0.04 2.25
CA ILE A 43 3.64 -0.63 1.23
C ILE A 43 2.43 0.25 0.88
N LYS A 44 2.05 0.24 -0.40
CA LYS A 44 0.76 0.79 -0.85
C LYS A 44 -0.26 -0.34 -0.85
N VAL A 45 -1.35 -0.15 -0.12
CA VAL A 45 -2.47 -1.08 -0.10
C VAL A 45 -3.69 -0.43 -0.74
N PHE A 46 -4.54 -1.26 -1.34
CA PHE A 46 -5.81 -0.79 -1.88
C PHE A 46 -6.94 -1.78 -1.58
N ALA A 47 -8.14 -1.25 -1.34
CA ALA A 47 -9.38 -2.00 -1.30
C ALA A 47 -10.26 -1.64 -2.50
N LYS A 48 -11.14 -2.57 -2.92
CA LYS A 48 -12.05 -2.38 -4.07
C LYS A 48 -13.51 -2.61 -3.64
N GLY A 49 -14.44 -1.99 -4.36
CA GLY A 49 -15.87 -2.24 -4.22
C GLY A 49 -16.45 -1.72 -2.90
N LYS A 50 -17.32 -2.52 -2.25
CA LYS A 50 -18.00 -2.13 -1.00
C LYS A 50 -17.01 -1.91 0.16
N ILE A 51 -15.99 -2.77 0.25
CA ILE A 51 -14.95 -2.70 1.29
C ILE A 51 -14.17 -1.38 1.21
N ALA A 52 -13.97 -0.84 0.00
CA ALA A 52 -13.27 0.43 -0.17
C ALA A 52 -13.94 1.57 0.61
N ARG A 53 -15.27 1.64 0.62
CA ARG A 53 -16.01 2.67 1.34
C ARG A 53 -15.94 2.46 2.85
N GLN A 54 -16.11 1.21 3.31
CA GLN A 54 -15.99 0.86 4.73
C GLN A 54 -14.61 1.23 5.29
N VAL A 55 -13.55 0.90 4.56
CA VAL A 55 -12.18 1.22 4.97
C VAL A 55 -11.97 2.73 5.06
N PHE A 56 -12.49 3.49 4.11
CA PHE A 56 -12.41 4.94 4.10
C PHE A 56 -13.16 5.58 5.29
N ASP A 57 -14.34 5.06 5.62
CA ASP A 57 -15.17 5.60 6.70
C ASP A 57 -14.63 5.25 8.09
N LEU A 58 -14.04 4.07 8.26
CA LEU A 58 -13.63 3.53 9.58
C LEU A 58 -12.21 3.89 9.99
N TYR A 59 -11.26 3.93 9.06
CA TYR A 59 -9.85 4.05 9.40
C TYR A 59 -9.29 5.45 9.12
N LYS A 60 -8.34 5.88 9.95
CA LYS A 60 -7.65 7.15 9.82
C LYS A 60 -6.14 6.95 9.82
N GLU A 61 -5.42 7.99 9.43
CA GLU A 61 -3.97 8.02 9.61
C GLU A 61 -3.61 7.70 11.08
N LYS A 62 -2.48 7.01 11.29
CA LYS A 62 -1.96 6.59 12.59
C LYS A 62 -2.72 5.44 13.27
N ASN A 63 -3.78 4.90 12.67
CA ASN A 63 -4.38 3.67 13.14
C ASN A 63 -3.41 2.48 12.95
N THR A 64 -3.40 1.55 13.90
CA THR A 64 -2.79 0.23 13.76
C THR A 64 -3.88 -0.77 13.37
N VAL A 65 -3.63 -1.55 12.32
CA VAL A 65 -4.60 -2.49 11.75
C VAL A 65 -3.97 -3.83 11.45
N ILE A 66 -4.79 -4.88 11.44
CA ILE A 66 -4.43 -6.19 10.88
C ILE A 66 -5.09 -6.29 9.51
N ILE A 67 -4.31 -6.60 8.48
CA ILE A 67 -4.79 -6.70 7.10
C ILE A 67 -4.57 -8.13 6.62
N GLU A 68 -5.65 -8.78 6.19
CA GLU A 68 -5.63 -10.00 5.38
C GLU A 68 -5.90 -9.63 3.92
N SER A 69 -5.01 -10.03 3.02
CA SER A 69 -5.08 -9.63 1.61
C SER A 69 -4.32 -10.59 0.70
N SER A 70 -4.32 -10.31 -0.60
CA SER A 70 -3.39 -10.90 -1.56
C SER A 70 -2.27 -9.91 -1.90
N ILE A 71 -1.02 -10.36 -1.98
CA ILE A 71 0.11 -9.50 -2.36
C ILE A 71 0.42 -9.60 -3.85
N TYR A 72 0.70 -8.46 -4.48
CA TYR A 72 1.19 -8.38 -5.86
C TYR A 72 2.43 -7.50 -5.92
N ILE A 73 3.56 -8.07 -6.34
CA ILE A 73 4.84 -7.36 -6.45
C ILE A 73 5.10 -7.04 -7.91
N LYS A 74 5.09 -5.76 -8.26
CA LYS A 74 5.46 -5.29 -9.60
C LYS A 74 6.93 -4.85 -9.60
N LYS A 75 7.79 -5.58 -10.31
CA LYS A 75 9.19 -5.17 -10.51
C LYS A 75 9.24 -3.97 -11.46
N THR A 76 9.46 -2.78 -10.94
CA THR A 76 9.78 -1.60 -11.76
C THR A 76 11.24 -1.68 -12.18
N ARG A 77 11.51 -1.94 -13.46
CA ARG A 77 12.85 -1.71 -14.02
C ARG A 77 13.12 -0.22 -13.90
N PHE A 78 14.05 0.20 -13.06
CA PHE A 78 14.58 1.56 -13.13
C PHE A 78 15.19 1.71 -14.54
N LEU A 79 14.51 2.43 -15.43
CA LEU A 79 15.16 2.90 -16.65
C LEU A 79 16.33 3.76 -16.16
N ASN A 80 17.56 3.29 -16.36
CA ASN A 80 18.78 4.07 -16.16
C ASN A 80 18.70 5.34 -17.02
N LYS A 81 18.09 6.40 -16.50
CA LYS A 81 18.10 7.75 -17.11
C LYS A 81 19.49 8.39 -17.09
N ASN A 82 20.52 7.68 -16.61
CA ASN A 82 21.90 8.16 -16.47
C ASN A 82 22.83 7.80 -17.64
N LYS A 83 22.34 7.37 -18.81
CA LYS A 83 23.15 7.49 -20.04
C LYS A 83 23.09 8.94 -20.53
N LYS A 84 23.90 9.80 -19.88
CA LYS A 84 24.33 11.09 -20.45
C LYS A 84 24.76 10.83 -21.90
N LYS A 85 24.08 11.46 -22.86
CA LYS A 85 24.62 11.66 -24.21
C LYS A 85 25.95 12.40 -24.04
N ARG A 86 27.07 11.70 -24.22
CA ARG A 86 28.31 12.38 -24.63
C ARG A 86 28.13 12.67 -26.13
N LYS A 87 28.21 13.96 -26.46
CA LYS A 87 28.37 14.43 -27.83
C LYS A 87 29.69 13.90 -28.39
#